data_AF-C0PF94-F1
#
_entry.id   AF-C0PF94-F1
#
_cell.length_a   1.000
_cell.length_b   1.000
_cell.length_c   1.000
_cell.angle_alpha   90.00
_cell.angle_beta   90.00
_cell.angle_gamma   90.00
#
_symmetry.space_group_name_H-M   'P 1'
#
loop_
_entity.id
_entity.type
_entity.pdbx_description
1 polymer ?
#
loop_
_entity_poly.entity_id
_entity_poly.type
_entity_poly.pdbx_seq_one_letter_code
_entity_poly.pdbx_strand_id
1 'polypeptide(L)'
;MPTALERVFWGFGDGSTIPVYDTPIGKMGALICWENRMPLLRTAMYAKGIEIYCAPTVDCMPTWLSSMTHIALEGGCFVLSACQFCRRKNYPPPPEYTFCGLEEEPSPESVVCSGGSVIISPLGTVLAGPNYESEALLTADLDLGEIV
;
A
#
# COMPACT_ATOMS: atom_id res chain seq x y z
N MET A 1 -9.82 -4.44 -8.41
CA MET A 1 -10.92 -3.57 -8.90
C MET A 1 -10.42 -2.15 -9.10
N PRO A 2 -10.40 -1.58 -10.31
CA PRO A 2 -9.94 -0.21 -10.53
C PRO A 2 -10.84 0.85 -9.88
N THR A 3 -10.23 1.88 -9.31
CA THR A 3 -10.87 2.96 -8.55
C THR A 3 -10.98 4.24 -9.37
N ALA A 4 -12.18 4.84 -9.41
CA ALA A 4 -12.42 6.13 -10.08
C ALA A 4 -11.84 6.20 -11.51
N LEU A 5 -10.95 7.15 -11.81
CA LEU A 5 -10.37 7.38 -13.13
C LEU A 5 -9.51 6.22 -13.64
N GLU A 6 -9.01 5.37 -12.75
CA GLU A 6 -8.27 4.15 -13.12
C GLU A 6 -9.09 3.24 -14.05
N ARG A 7 -10.43 3.29 -13.98
CA ARG A 7 -11.35 2.53 -14.84
C ARG A 7 -11.27 2.90 -16.32
N VAL A 8 -10.66 4.04 -16.65
CA VAL A 8 -10.41 4.46 -18.04
C VAL A 8 -9.20 3.74 -18.63
N PHE A 9 -8.25 3.33 -17.78
CA PHE A 9 -6.98 2.75 -18.22
C PHE A 9 -6.86 1.25 -17.96
N TRP A 10 -7.51 0.73 -16.91
CA TRP A 10 -7.35 -0.65 -16.45
C TRP A 10 -8.64 -1.45 -16.52
N GLY A 11 -8.50 -2.72 -16.86
CA GLY A 11 -9.58 -3.70 -16.86
C GLY A 11 -9.89 -4.26 -15.47
N PHE A 12 -10.99 -5.01 -15.39
CA PHE A 12 -11.38 -5.72 -14.17
C PHE A 12 -10.64 -7.06 -14.07
N GLY A 13 -10.11 -7.35 -12.89
CA GLY A 13 -9.70 -8.71 -12.52
C GLY A 13 -10.89 -9.54 -12.05
N ASP A 14 -10.67 -10.84 -11.90
CA ASP A 14 -11.63 -11.77 -11.29
C ASP A 14 -11.08 -12.36 -9.98
N GLY A 15 -11.87 -13.22 -9.33
CA GLY A 15 -11.47 -13.86 -8.08
C GLY A 15 -10.48 -15.04 -8.23
N SER A 16 -10.14 -15.44 -9.45
CA SER A 16 -9.24 -16.58 -9.69
C SER A 16 -7.77 -16.21 -9.48
N THR A 17 -7.43 -14.93 -9.54
CA THR A 17 -6.06 -14.41 -9.42
C THR A 17 -5.76 -13.85 -8.03
N ILE A 18 -6.25 -14.49 -6.97
CA ILE A 18 -6.00 -14.10 -5.58
C ILE A 18 -5.11 -15.16 -4.89
N PRO A 19 -3.80 -15.21 -5.20
CA PRO A 19 -2.88 -16.18 -4.63
C PRO A 19 -2.37 -15.76 -3.26
N VAL A 20 -2.10 -16.76 -2.42
CA VAL A 20 -1.12 -16.68 -1.35
C VAL A 20 -0.04 -17.70 -1.71
N TYR A 21 1.18 -17.22 -1.88
CA TYR A 21 2.33 -18.03 -2.28
C TYR A 21 3.01 -18.58 -1.03
N ASP A 22 3.21 -19.89 -1.00
CA ASP A 22 4.05 -20.54 0.00
C ASP A 22 5.51 -20.38 -0.41
N THR A 23 6.31 -19.70 0.42
CA THR A 23 7.71 -19.38 0.14
C THR A 23 8.58 -19.79 1.32
N PRO A 24 9.91 -19.95 1.13
CA PRO A 24 10.82 -20.27 2.24
C PRO A 24 10.86 -19.26 3.39
N ILE A 25 10.32 -18.05 3.20
CA ILE A 25 10.28 -16.98 4.20
C ILE A 25 8.86 -16.74 4.76
N GLY A 26 7.91 -17.62 4.43
CA GLY A 26 6.52 -17.53 4.87
C GLY A 26 5.52 -17.38 3.71
N LYS A 27 4.23 -17.37 4.06
CA LYS A 27 3.11 -17.26 3.13
C LYS A 27 2.83 -15.81 2.77
N MET A 28 3.09 -15.47 1.52
CA MET A 28 3.02 -14.10 1.02
C MET A 28 1.82 -13.88 0.10
N GLY A 29 1.15 -12.74 0.25
CA GLY A 29 0.08 -12.32 -0.65
C GLY A 29 0.01 -10.81 -0.75
N ALA A 30 -0.76 -10.31 -1.71
CA ALA A 30 -0.89 -8.87 -1.92
C ALA A 30 -2.31 -8.47 -2.32
N LEU A 31 -2.73 -7.29 -1.86
CA LEU A 31 -3.92 -6.57 -2.34
C LEU A 31 -3.55 -5.12 -2.61
N ILE A 32 -4.09 -4.55 -3.69
CA ILE A 32 -3.62 -3.27 -4.21
C ILE A 32 -4.56 -2.14 -3.77
N CYS A 33 -4.01 -1.09 -3.17
CA CYS A 33 -4.72 0.16 -2.86
C CYS A 33 -6.07 -0.12 -2.17
N TRP A 34 -7.20 0.31 -2.73
CA TRP A 34 -8.51 0.20 -2.09
C TRP A 34 -9.13 -1.21 -2.12
N GLU A 35 -8.48 -2.20 -2.72
CA GLU A 35 -8.83 -3.62 -2.52
C GLU A 35 -8.76 -4.02 -1.04
N ASN A 36 -7.87 -3.37 -0.29
CA ASN A 36 -7.72 -3.51 1.16
C ASN A 36 -8.97 -3.07 1.95
N ARG A 37 -9.88 -2.31 1.33
CA ARG A 37 -11.17 -1.93 1.94
C ARG A 37 -12.26 -2.97 1.72
N MET A 38 -12.02 -3.99 0.88
CA MET A 38 -13.01 -5.01 0.55
C MET A 38 -12.94 -6.16 1.58
N PRO A 39 -13.92 -6.29 2.50
CA PRO A 39 -13.82 -7.26 3.60
C PRO A 39 -13.75 -8.71 3.10
N LEU A 40 -14.55 -9.08 2.09
CA LEU A 40 -14.55 -10.45 1.56
C LEU A 40 -13.21 -10.83 0.92
N LEU A 41 -12.51 -9.86 0.33
CA LEU A 41 -11.21 -10.11 -0.29
C LEU A 41 -10.14 -10.35 0.77
N ARG A 42 -10.14 -9.54 1.83
CA ARG A 42 -9.28 -9.76 3.01
C ARG A 42 -9.56 -11.11 3.67
N THR A 43 -10.83 -11.44 3.92
CA THR A 43 -11.23 -12.73 4.47
C THR A 43 -10.73 -13.90 3.61
N ALA A 44 -10.74 -13.76 2.27
CA ALA A 44 -10.20 -14.79 1.38
C ALA A 44 -8.67 -14.94 1.52
N MET A 45 -7.92 -13.86 1.74
CA MET A 45 -6.48 -13.93 2.02
C MET A 45 -6.20 -14.61 3.37
N TYR A 46 -6.96 -14.26 4.41
CA TYR A 46 -6.82 -14.87 5.74
C TYR A 46 -7.16 -16.37 5.71
N ALA A 47 -8.20 -16.77 4.98
CA ALA A 47 -8.57 -18.18 4.82
C ALA A 47 -7.49 -19.01 4.11
N LYS A 48 -6.61 -18.37 3.34
CA LYS A 48 -5.44 -19.00 2.71
C LYS A 48 -4.20 -19.01 3.63
N GLY A 49 -4.29 -18.42 4.82
CA GLY A 49 -3.23 -18.38 5.83
C GLY A 49 -2.10 -17.42 5.45
N ILE A 50 -2.42 -16.22 4.98
CA ILE A 50 -1.40 -15.20 4.71
C ILE A 50 -0.67 -14.78 5.99
N GLU A 51 0.66 -14.72 5.93
CA GLU A 51 1.55 -14.36 7.04
C GLU A 51 2.23 -13.01 6.79
N ILE A 52 2.59 -12.75 5.53
CA ILE A 52 3.19 -11.50 5.06
C ILE A 52 2.27 -10.89 4.02
N TYR A 53 1.63 -9.80 4.40
CA TYR A 53 0.63 -9.08 3.63
C TYR A 53 1.24 -7.85 2.98
N CYS A 54 1.39 -7.86 1.65
CA CYS A 54 1.89 -6.72 0.89
C CYS A 54 0.74 -5.81 0.42
N ALA A 55 0.81 -4.53 0.73
CA ALA A 55 -0.22 -3.54 0.40
C ALA A 55 0.37 -2.34 -0.39
N PRO A 56 0.73 -2.50 -1.67
CA PRO A 56 1.15 -1.38 -2.50
C PRO A 56 -0.01 -0.39 -2.70
N THR A 57 0.29 0.91 -2.66
CA THR A 57 -0.72 1.97 -2.71
C THR A 57 -0.20 3.27 -3.33
N VAL A 58 -1.12 4.17 -3.64
CA VAL A 58 -0.86 5.59 -3.92
C VAL A 58 -1.60 6.51 -2.92
N ASP A 59 -2.30 5.92 -1.94
CA ASP A 59 -3.03 6.65 -0.90
C ASP A 59 -2.05 7.08 0.20
N CYS A 60 -1.56 8.32 0.10
CA CYS A 60 -0.63 8.91 1.07
C CYS A 60 -1.34 9.63 2.23
N MET A 61 -2.64 9.39 2.45
CA MET A 61 -3.40 10.01 3.53
C MET A 61 -3.13 9.33 4.89
N PRO A 62 -3.19 10.06 6.02
CA PRO A 62 -3.03 9.47 7.36
C PRO A 62 -4.03 8.34 7.67
N THR A 63 -5.20 8.36 7.05
CA THR A 63 -6.23 7.30 7.18
C THR A 63 -5.76 5.94 6.65
N TRP A 64 -4.81 5.92 5.71
CA TRP A 64 -4.21 4.69 5.20
C TRP A 64 -3.48 3.92 6.29
N LEU A 65 -2.70 4.60 7.13
CA LEU A 65 -2.01 3.98 8.27
C LEU A 65 -3.00 3.28 9.19
N SER A 66 -4.09 3.96 9.57
CA SER A 66 -5.13 3.36 10.42
C SER A 66 -5.75 2.12 9.79
N SER A 67 -5.96 2.13 8.46
CA SER A 67 -6.47 0.97 7.74
C SER A 67 -5.47 -0.20 7.75
N MET A 68 -4.18 0.05 7.55
CA MET A 68 -3.16 -1.01 7.55
C MET A 68 -2.94 -1.58 8.95
N THR A 69 -2.96 -0.75 9.99
CA THR A 69 -2.92 -1.21 11.38
C THR A 69 -4.10 -2.12 11.70
N HIS A 70 -5.31 -1.75 11.25
CA HIS A 70 -6.49 -2.61 11.43
C HIS A 70 -6.33 -3.97 10.72
N ILE A 71 -5.83 -3.99 9.48
CA ILE A 71 -5.61 -5.23 8.72
C ILE A 71 -4.58 -6.13 9.41
N ALA A 72 -3.50 -5.56 9.94
CA ALA A 72 -2.50 -6.32 10.69
C ALA A 72 -3.13 -7.02 11.92
N LEU A 73 -3.93 -6.28 12.70
CA LEU A 73 -4.64 -6.78 13.88
C LEU A 73 -5.73 -7.81 13.54
N GLU A 74 -6.49 -7.56 12.47
CA GLU A 74 -7.60 -8.42 12.06
C GLU A 74 -7.10 -9.73 11.44
N GLY A 75 -6.03 -9.67 10.65
CA GLY A 75 -5.44 -10.81 9.98
C GLY A 75 -4.40 -11.58 10.80
N GLY A 76 -3.90 -10.99 11.89
CA GLY A 76 -2.79 -11.57 12.67
C GLY A 76 -1.50 -11.70 11.86
N CYS A 77 -1.29 -10.84 10.87
CA CYS A 77 -0.20 -10.95 9.89
C CYS A 77 0.66 -9.68 9.84
N PHE A 78 1.89 -9.81 9.33
CA PHE A 78 2.73 -8.65 9.08
C PHE A 78 2.22 -7.89 7.87
N VAL A 79 2.02 -6.57 7.99
CA VAL A 79 1.59 -5.72 6.88
C VAL A 79 2.75 -4.86 6.39
N LEU A 80 3.10 -5.02 5.12
CA LEU A 80 4.14 -4.27 4.42
C LEU A 80 3.46 -3.38 3.37
N SER A 81 3.29 -2.11 3.69
CA SER A 81 2.68 -1.12 2.80
C SER A 81 3.74 -0.26 2.12
N ALA A 82 3.63 -0.13 0.80
CA ALA A 82 4.56 0.67 0.00
C ALA A 82 3.80 1.76 -0.77
N CYS A 83 4.19 3.02 -0.58
CA CYS A 83 3.67 4.20 -1.25
C CYS A 83 4.83 5.02 -1.83
N GLN A 84 4.68 5.48 -3.07
CA GLN A 84 5.69 6.28 -3.75
C GLN A 84 5.82 7.68 -3.14
N PHE A 85 7.04 8.22 -3.09
CA PHE A 85 7.28 9.64 -2.82
C PHE A 85 7.59 10.33 -4.14
N CYS A 86 6.89 11.42 -4.45
CA CYS A 86 7.08 12.14 -5.71
C CYS A 86 7.00 13.65 -5.50
N ARG A 87 7.86 14.37 -6.22
CA ARG A 87 7.80 15.82 -6.41
C ARG A 87 7.31 16.15 -7.82
N ARG A 88 6.89 17.40 -8.02
CA ARG A 88 6.42 17.89 -9.31
C ARG A 88 7.42 17.63 -10.44
N LYS A 89 8.72 17.81 -10.20
CA LYS A 89 9.78 17.57 -11.20
C LYS A 89 9.90 16.12 -11.69
N ASN A 90 9.28 15.16 -11.00
CA ASN A 90 9.28 13.76 -11.41
C ASN A 90 8.24 13.46 -12.52
N TYR A 91 7.37 14.42 -12.84
CA TYR A 91 6.35 14.30 -13.88
C TYR A 91 6.73 15.16 -15.10
N PRO A 92 6.23 14.84 -16.31
CA PRO A 92 6.45 15.67 -17.50
C PRO A 92 6.11 17.15 -17.25
N PRO A 93 6.84 18.09 -17.83
CA PRO A 93 6.52 19.51 -17.70
C PRO A 93 5.23 19.86 -18.47
N PRO A 94 4.60 21.01 -18.18
CA PRO A 94 3.51 21.50 -19.02
C PRO A 94 3.99 21.80 -20.45
N PRO A 95 3.15 21.62 -21.48
CA PRO A 95 1.73 21.25 -21.42
C PRO A 95 1.47 19.74 -21.42
N GLU A 96 2.51 18.89 -21.44
CA GLU A 96 2.37 17.43 -21.56
C GLU A 96 1.66 16.81 -20.37
N TYR A 97 1.87 17.38 -19.18
CA TYR A 97 1.19 16.98 -17.96
C TYR A 97 0.97 18.19 -17.05
N THR A 98 -0.28 18.42 -16.66
CA THR A 98 -0.69 19.43 -15.69
C THR A 98 -1.49 18.75 -14.58
N PHE A 99 -1.22 19.14 -13.34
CA PHE A 99 -1.96 18.60 -12.21
C PHE A 99 -3.37 19.21 -12.17
N CYS A 100 -4.40 18.38 -12.35
CA CYS A 100 -5.78 18.85 -12.28
C CYS A 100 -6.13 19.35 -10.87
N GLY A 101 -6.88 20.45 -10.78
CA GLY A 101 -7.42 20.96 -9.53
C GLY A 101 -6.52 21.93 -8.76
N LEU A 102 -5.41 22.36 -9.36
CA LEU A 102 -4.58 23.47 -8.85
C LEU A 102 -4.82 24.72 -9.71
N GLU A 103 -4.94 25.89 -9.06
CA GLU A 103 -5.10 27.18 -9.75
C GLU A 103 -3.82 27.61 -10.47
N GLU A 104 -2.67 27.24 -9.92
CA GLU A 104 -1.33 27.53 -10.45
C GLU A 104 -0.49 26.25 -10.54
N GLU A 105 0.45 26.25 -11.48
CA GLU A 105 1.38 25.14 -11.64
C GLU A 105 2.29 25.04 -10.41
N PRO A 106 2.34 23.89 -9.72
CA PRO A 106 3.16 23.75 -8.53
C PRO A 106 4.66 23.87 -8.86
N SER A 107 5.44 24.35 -7.89
CA SER A 107 6.89 24.45 -8.06
C SER A 107 7.52 23.07 -8.31
N PRO A 108 8.66 22.96 -9.02
CA PRO A 108 9.33 21.67 -9.27
C PRO A 108 9.65 20.85 -8.01
N GLU A 109 9.86 21.52 -6.88
CA GLU A 109 10.16 20.88 -5.59
C GLU A 109 8.93 20.53 -4.75
N SER A 110 7.73 20.96 -5.17
CA SER A 110 6.47 20.65 -4.47
C SER A 110 6.25 19.14 -4.42
N VAL A 111 6.00 18.62 -3.22
CA VAL A 111 5.62 17.22 -3.02
C VAL A 111 4.19 17.02 -3.52
N VAL A 112 4.00 16.05 -4.41
CA VAL A 112 2.70 15.71 -5.01
C VAL A 112 2.19 14.35 -4.55
N CYS A 113 3.08 13.48 -4.07
CA CYS A 113 2.73 12.28 -3.33
C CYS A 113 3.74 12.14 -2.19
N SER A 114 3.28 12.18 -0.95
CA SER A 114 4.15 12.21 0.23
C SER A 114 4.63 10.83 0.67
N GLY A 115 4.29 9.75 -0.03
CA GLY A 115 4.65 8.40 0.41
C GLY A 115 3.81 7.93 1.60
N GLY A 116 4.45 7.53 2.69
CA GLY A 116 3.79 6.91 3.85
C GLY A 116 3.95 5.39 3.93
N SER A 117 4.99 4.84 3.30
CA SER A 117 5.35 3.42 3.41
C SER A 117 5.60 3.03 4.87
N VAL A 118 5.13 1.85 5.27
CA VAL A 118 5.13 1.39 6.67
C VAL A 118 5.19 -0.14 6.76
N ILE A 119 5.85 -0.65 7.81
CA ILE A 119 5.86 -2.07 8.19
C ILE A 119 5.21 -2.20 9.56
N ILE A 120 4.22 -3.08 9.70
CA ILE A 120 3.40 -3.25 10.90
C ILE A 120 3.40 -4.73 11.32
N SER A 121 3.59 -5.00 12.61
CA SER A 121 3.53 -6.36 13.18
C SER A 121 2.08 -6.85 13.33
N PRO A 122 1.86 -8.18 13.50
CA PRO A 122 0.55 -8.76 13.80
C PRO A 122 -0.18 -8.11 14.98
N LEU A 123 0.57 -7.57 15.94
CA LEU A 123 0.04 -6.89 17.12
C LEU A 123 -0.30 -5.41 16.90
N GLY A 124 -0.18 -4.93 15.65
CA GLY A 124 -0.45 -3.54 15.28
C GLY A 124 0.69 -2.57 15.59
N THR A 125 1.84 -3.05 16.06
CA THR A 125 3.02 -2.23 16.33
C THR A 125 3.69 -1.82 15.02
N VAL A 126 3.97 -0.54 14.85
CA VAL A 126 4.74 -0.06 13.69
C VAL A 126 6.22 -0.39 13.91
N LEU A 127 6.77 -1.23 13.05
CA LEU A 127 8.18 -1.66 13.09
C LEU A 127 9.09 -0.70 12.32
N ALA A 128 8.59 -0.11 11.24
CA ALA A 128 9.30 0.89 10.45
C ALA A 128 8.31 1.85 9.75
N GLY A 129 8.66 3.14 9.69
CA GLY A 129 7.82 4.18 9.09
C GLY A 129 6.78 4.74 10.07
N PRO A 130 5.70 5.40 9.58
CA PRO A 130 5.51 5.80 8.18
C PRO A 130 6.52 6.89 7.76
N ASN A 131 7.15 6.75 6.58
CA ASN A 131 8.05 7.77 6.04
C ASN A 131 7.30 8.70 5.08
N TYR A 132 7.16 9.98 5.45
CA TYR A 132 6.50 11.01 4.63
C TYR A 132 7.46 12.05 4.03
N GLU A 133 8.75 11.97 4.35
CA GLU A 133 9.68 13.08 4.09
C GLU A 133 10.51 12.89 2.82
N SER A 134 10.78 11.65 2.43
CA SER A 134 11.69 11.34 1.33
C SER A 134 11.50 9.93 0.78
N GLU A 135 12.15 9.67 -0.35
CA GLU A 135 12.39 8.32 -0.85
C GLU A 135 13.37 7.58 0.08
N ALA A 136 13.01 6.39 0.54
CA ALA A 136 13.87 5.57 1.38
C ALA A 136 13.56 4.07 1.23
N LEU A 137 14.51 3.23 1.61
CA LEU A 137 14.29 1.81 1.87
C LEU A 137 13.86 1.64 3.33
N LEU A 138 12.67 1.10 3.57
CA LEU A 138 12.24 0.71 4.91
C LEU A 138 12.60 -0.75 5.16
N THR A 139 13.20 -1.02 6.31
CA THR A 139 13.65 -2.35 6.72
C THR A 139 13.20 -2.64 8.15
N ALA A 140 12.81 -3.88 8.41
CA ALA A 140 12.54 -4.41 9.74
C ALA A 140 12.78 -5.92 9.74
N ASP A 141 13.17 -6.47 10.89
CA ASP A 141 13.21 -7.92 11.11
C ASP A 141 11.81 -8.42 11.48
N LEU A 142 11.40 -9.54 10.89
CA LEU A 142 10.06 -10.11 11.03
C LEU A 142 10.18 -11.43 11.79
N ASP A 143 9.79 -11.45 13.07
CA ASP A 143 9.69 -12.69 13.84
C ASP A 143 8.36 -13.38 13.55
N LEU A 144 8.38 -14.41 12.71
CA LEU A 144 7.18 -15.17 12.33
C LEU A 144 6.55 -15.91 13.52
N GLY A 145 7.24 -16.03 14.67
CA GLY A 145 6.68 -16.52 15.91
C GLY A 145 5.64 -15.59 16.55
N GLU A 146 5.54 -14.33 16.11
CA GLU A 146 4.56 -13.35 16.60
C GLU A 146 3.16 -13.49 15.94
N ILE A 147 3.03 -14.34 14.91
CA ILE A 147 1.76 -14.59 14.21
C ILE A 147 0.85 -15.45 15.09
N VAL A 148 -0.42 -15.04 15.23
CA VAL A 148 -1.44 -15.67 16.11
C VAL A 148 -2.54 -16.35 15.31
#